data_AF-W2TXL3-F1
#
_entry.id   AF-W2TXL3-F1
#
_cell.length_a   1.000
_cell.length_b   1.000
_cell.length_c   1.000
_cell.angle_alpha   90.00
_cell.angle_beta   90.00
_cell.angle_gamma   90.00
#
_symmetry.space_group_name_H-M   'P 1'
#
loop_
_entity.id
_entity.type
_entity.pdbx_description
1 polymer ?
#
loop_
_entity_poly.entity_id
_entity_poly.type
_entity_poly.pdbx_seq_one_letter_code
_entity_poly.pdbx_strand_id
1 'polypeptide(L)'
;MDIDRIGISGQQHGLVLWTSESLRRGEPLSKSNCVFPGYGMRTLCELASYSTFDPKKHWDRCGNIMDYFACYLTGNEEVLMGEHNAYAWGYSSGLEWNAEIRKISTRE
;
A
#
# COMPACT_ATOMS: atom_id res chain seq x y z
N MET A 1 25.30 -1.05 22.21
CA MET A 1 24.28 -0.03 21.91
C MET A 1 23.17 -0.79 21.26
N ASP A 2 22.04 -0.94 21.93
CA ASP A 2 20.90 -1.67 21.40
C ASP A 2 19.92 -0.67 20.79
N ILE A 3 19.29 -1.04 19.67
CA ILE A 3 18.30 -0.19 19.01
C ILE A 3 16.93 -0.50 19.65
N ASP A 4 16.37 0.46 20.38
CA ASP A 4 15.07 0.29 21.03
C ASP A 4 13.88 0.51 20.08
N ARG A 5 14.03 1.37 19.06
CA ARG A 5 12.96 1.75 18.13
C ARG A 5 13.50 2.17 16.76
N ILE A 6 12.70 1.91 15.73
CA ILE A 6 12.93 2.35 14.35
C ILE A 6 11.70 3.12 13.88
N GLY A 7 11.90 4.29 13.29
CA GLY A 7 10.86 5.09 12.63
C GLY A 7 11.14 5.22 11.13
N ILE A 8 10.09 5.21 10.31
CA ILE A 8 10.18 5.24 8.84
C ILE A 8 9.42 6.46 8.33
N SER A 9 10.05 7.28 7.50
CA SER A 9 9.44 8.46 6.85
C SER A 9 9.88 8.56 5.39
N GLY A 10 9.08 9.19 4.54
CA GLY A 10 9.33 9.23 3.10
C GLY A 10 8.17 9.78 2.27
N GLN A 11 8.19 9.49 0.96
CA GLN A 11 7.17 9.93 0.01
C GLN A 11 5.81 9.30 0.30
N GLN A 12 4.76 10.13 0.40
CA GLN A 12 3.46 9.70 0.93
C GLN A 12 2.44 9.28 -0.14
N HIS A 13 2.64 9.66 -1.40
CA HIS A 13 1.60 9.52 -2.44
C HIS A 13 1.73 8.25 -3.29
N GLY A 14 2.93 7.65 -3.35
CA GLY A 14 3.21 6.54 -4.25
C GLY A 14 2.37 5.29 -3.98
N LEU A 15 2.07 4.53 -5.02
CA LEU A 15 1.48 3.19 -4.93
C LEU A 15 2.58 2.12 -5.00
N VAL A 16 2.61 1.28 -3.99
CA VAL A 16 3.40 0.05 -3.96
C VAL A 16 2.42 -1.12 -3.91
N LEU A 17 2.68 -2.14 -4.73
CA LEU A 17 1.94 -3.41 -4.75
C LEU A 17 2.91 -4.54 -4.43
N TRP A 18 2.50 -5.44 -3.55
CA TRP A 18 3.29 -6.59 -3.16
C TRP A 18 2.40 -7.78 -2.83
N THR A 19 3.02 -8.95 -2.66
CA THR A 19 2.33 -10.13 -2.15
C THR A 19 2.82 -10.48 -0.75
N SER A 20 1.95 -11.02 0.10
CA SER A 20 2.35 -11.61 1.39
C SER A 20 3.47 -12.65 1.22
N GLU A 21 3.47 -13.39 0.10
CA GLU A 21 4.52 -14.34 -0.26
C GLU A 21 5.87 -13.66 -0.56
N SER A 22 5.89 -12.61 -1.38
CA SER A 22 7.11 -11.86 -1.70
C SER A 22 7.75 -11.25 -0.45
N LEU A 23 6.91 -10.82 0.50
CA LEU A 23 7.34 -10.28 1.78
C LEU A 23 8.06 -11.36 2.61
N ARG A 24 7.45 -12.55 2.75
CA ARG A 24 8.05 -13.69 3.45
C ARG A 24 9.38 -14.13 2.85
N ARG A 25 9.53 -14.02 1.53
CA ARG A 25 10.73 -14.45 0.80
C ARG A 25 11.81 -13.37 0.73
N GLY A 26 11.54 -12.16 1.23
CA GLY A 26 12.45 -11.02 1.16
C GLY A 26 12.75 -10.58 -0.28
N GLU A 27 11.83 -10.83 -1.21
CA GLU A 27 12.02 -10.51 -2.62
C GLU A 27 11.74 -9.03 -2.90
N PRO A 28 12.52 -8.39 -3.79
CA PRO A 28 12.33 -7.00 -4.13
C PRO A 28 10.96 -6.76 -4.80
N LEU A 29 10.46 -5.53 -4.63
CA LEU A 29 9.23 -5.03 -5.21
C LEU A 29 9.10 -5.32 -6.71
N SER A 30 7.84 -5.36 -7.17
CA SER A 30 7.44 -5.44 -8.60
C SER A 30 8.49 -4.86 -9.55
N LYS A 31 8.84 -5.59 -10.62
CA LYS A 31 9.81 -5.15 -11.65
C LYS A 31 9.33 -3.95 -12.48
N SER A 32 8.14 -3.40 -12.19
CA SER A 32 7.56 -2.26 -12.88
C SER A 32 8.12 -0.94 -12.31
N ASN A 33 8.91 -0.23 -13.11
CA ASN A 33 9.50 1.08 -12.75
C ASN A 33 8.54 2.27 -12.96
N CYS A 34 7.23 2.05 -12.96
CA CYS A 34 6.26 3.11 -13.24
C CYS A 34 5.90 3.88 -11.96
N VAL A 35 6.43 5.10 -11.82
CA VAL A 35 6.02 6.05 -10.78
C VAL A 35 4.87 6.88 -11.32
N PHE A 36 3.67 6.72 -10.75
CA PHE A 36 2.51 7.52 -11.13
C PHE A 36 2.37 8.77 -10.22
N PRO A 37 2.24 9.97 -10.79
CA PRO A 37 1.93 11.17 -10.02
C PRO A 37 0.44 11.19 -9.66
N GLY A 38 0.12 10.94 -8.40
CA GLY A 38 -1.24 11.03 -7.89
C GLY A 38 -1.38 10.47 -6.48
N TYR A 39 -2.49 10.80 -5.81
CA TYR A 39 -2.93 10.10 -4.59
C TYR A 39 -2.95 8.59 -4.86
N GLY A 40 -2.30 7.78 -4.01
CA GLY A 40 -2.14 6.34 -4.26
C GLY A 40 -3.45 5.61 -4.55
N MET A 41 -4.56 6.04 -3.94
CA MET A 41 -5.90 5.51 -4.24
C MET A 41 -6.38 5.81 -5.65
N ARG A 42 -6.08 7.00 -6.21
CA ARG A 42 -6.42 7.34 -7.59
C ARG A 42 -5.67 6.43 -8.57
N THR A 43 -4.37 6.25 -8.35
CA THR A 43 -3.56 5.33 -9.15
C THR A 43 -4.09 3.90 -9.05
N LEU A 44 -4.42 3.43 -7.84
CA LEU A 44 -4.98 2.10 -7.64
C LEU A 44 -6.30 1.90 -8.39
N CYS A 45 -7.23 2.87 -8.29
CA CYS A 45 -8.50 2.83 -9.03
C CYS A 45 -8.31 2.86 -10.55
N GLU A 46 -7.36 3.65 -11.04
CA GLU A 46 -7.05 3.73 -12.47
C GLU A 46 -6.49 2.41 -13.00
N LEU A 47 -5.53 1.81 -12.28
CA LEU A 47 -4.99 0.50 -12.62
C LEU A 47 -6.07 -0.59 -12.57
N ALA A 48 -6.96 -0.55 -11.57
CA ALA A 48 -8.10 -1.47 -11.45
C ALA A 48 -9.13 -1.32 -12.58
N SER A 49 -9.17 -0.17 -13.28
CA SER A 49 -10.05 0.04 -14.42
C SER A 49 -9.58 -0.69 -15.68
N TYR A 50 -8.30 -1.04 -15.76
CA TYR A 50 -7.74 -1.82 -16.87
C TYR A 50 -7.96 -3.31 -16.62
N SER A 51 -8.73 -3.98 -17.50
CA SER A 51 -9.00 -5.42 -17.41
C SER A 51 -7.74 -6.30 -17.51
N THR A 52 -6.63 -5.76 -18.00
CA THR A 52 -5.35 -6.44 -18.20
C THR A 52 -4.35 -6.24 -17.05
N PHE A 53 -4.65 -5.38 -16.07
CA PHE A 53 -3.67 -4.97 -15.07
C PHE A 53 -3.24 -6.11 -14.14
N ASP A 54 -4.21 -6.85 -13.60
CA ASP A 54 -3.94 -8.00 -12.74
C ASP A 54 -4.96 -9.13 -12.97
N PRO A 55 -4.93 -9.78 -14.16
CA PRO A 55 -5.93 -10.78 -14.54
C PRO A 55 -5.91 -12.01 -13.63
N LYS A 56 -4.79 -12.26 -12.93
CA LYS A 56 -4.62 -13.38 -12.01
C LYS A 56 -4.88 -13.01 -10.54
N LYS A 57 -5.20 -11.75 -10.24
CA LYS A 57 -5.32 -11.22 -8.87
C LYS A 57 -4.08 -11.58 -8.04
N HIS A 58 -2.91 -11.37 -8.62
CA HIS A 58 -1.62 -11.69 -8.02
C HIS A 58 -1.32 -10.79 -6.81
N TRP A 59 -1.69 -9.51 -6.86
CA TRP A 59 -1.38 -8.56 -5.80
C TRP A 59 -2.43 -8.60 -4.68
N ASP A 60 -2.01 -8.92 -3.46
CA ASP A 60 -2.91 -9.03 -2.29
C ASP A 60 -2.72 -7.88 -1.28
N ARG A 61 -1.73 -7.00 -1.48
CA ARG A 61 -1.46 -5.85 -0.62
C ARG A 61 -1.11 -4.60 -1.42
N CYS A 62 -1.41 -3.44 -0.84
CA CYS A 62 -1.04 -2.15 -1.38
C CYS A 62 -0.86 -1.10 -0.27
N GLY A 63 -0.09 -0.05 -0.57
CA GLY A 63 0.22 1.04 0.35
C GLY A 63 1.31 1.93 -0.24
N ASN A 64 1.81 2.88 0.54
CA ASN A 64 2.99 3.63 0.13
C ASN A 64 4.28 2.88 0.50
N ILE A 65 5.43 3.47 0.16
CA ILE A 65 6.73 2.87 0.40
C ILE A 65 7.05 2.67 1.88
N MET A 66 6.60 3.57 2.76
CA MET A 66 6.81 3.45 4.20
C MET A 66 6.03 2.27 4.77
N ASP A 67 4.79 2.07 4.32
CA ASP A 67 3.95 0.95 4.76
C ASP A 67 4.55 -0.39 4.33
N TYR A 68 5.07 -0.47 3.10
CA TYR A 68 5.81 -1.65 2.63
C TYR A 68 7.06 -1.91 3.49
N PHE A 69 7.89 -0.89 3.73
CA PHE A 69 9.09 -1.05 4.56
C PHE A 69 8.76 -1.45 6.00
N ALA A 70 7.67 -0.92 6.57
CA ALA A 70 7.19 -1.33 7.89
C ALA A 70 6.82 -2.82 7.89
N CYS A 71 6.07 -3.30 6.90
CA CYS A 71 5.74 -4.72 6.75
C CYS A 71 7.01 -5.57 6.60
N TYR A 72 7.97 -5.11 5.78
CA TYR A 72 9.20 -5.84 5.52
C TYR A 72 10.07 -5.98 6.77
N LEU A 73 10.28 -4.89 7.52
CA LEU A 73 11.12 -4.90 8.72
C LEU A 73 10.49 -5.67 9.88
N THR A 74 9.16 -5.70 9.95
CA THR A 74 8.43 -6.36 11.04
C THR A 74 8.01 -7.80 10.71
N GLY A 75 8.07 -8.19 9.43
CA GLY A 75 7.47 -9.44 8.95
C GLY A 75 5.94 -9.47 9.06
N ASN A 76 5.29 -8.32 9.29
CA ASN A 76 3.83 -8.25 9.44
C ASN A 76 3.14 -8.38 8.06
N GLU A 77 2.14 -9.26 7.99
CA GLU A 77 1.36 -9.49 6.77
C GLU A 77 0.19 -8.51 6.62
N GLU A 78 -0.18 -7.78 7.67
CA GLU A 78 -1.19 -6.72 7.64
C GLU A 78 -0.55 -5.36 7.38
N VAL A 79 -1.13 -4.58 6.44
CA VAL A 79 -0.66 -3.23 6.15
C VAL A 79 -1.13 -2.28 7.25
N LEU A 80 -0.18 -1.81 8.05
CA LEU A 80 -0.42 -0.80 9.07
C LEU A 80 -0.06 0.58 8.51
N MET A 81 -1.05 1.28 7.96
CA MET A 81 -0.88 2.64 7.45
C MET A 81 -1.19 3.67 8.53
N GLY A 82 -0.24 4.59 8.79
CA GLY A 82 -0.46 5.69 9.73
C GLY A 82 -1.46 6.73 9.20
N GLU A 83 -2.13 7.47 10.08
CA GLU A 83 -3.19 8.43 9.73
C GLU A 83 -2.75 9.46 8.68
N HIS A 84 -1.53 10.01 8.82
CA HIS A 84 -1.00 11.00 7.90
C HIS A 84 -0.75 10.42 6.50
N ASN A 85 -0.35 9.15 6.43
CA ASN A 85 -0.20 8.43 5.17
C ASN A 85 -1.57 8.13 4.57
N ALA A 86 -2.54 7.67 5.36
CA ALA A 86 -3.91 7.40 4.90
C ALA A 86 -4.57 8.65 4.32
N TYR A 87 -4.37 9.81 4.94
CA TYR A 87 -4.86 11.09 4.43
C TYR A 87 -4.21 11.44 3.08
N ALA A 88 -2.88 11.39 3.00
CA ALA A 88 -2.13 11.66 1.78
C ALA A 88 -2.39 10.64 0.64
N TRP A 89 -2.82 9.41 0.99
CA TRP A 89 -3.16 8.38 0.01
C TRP A 89 -4.59 8.51 -0.53
N GLY A 90 -5.46 9.27 0.14
CA GLY A 90 -6.88 9.41 -0.19
C GLY A 90 -7.80 8.39 0.48
N TYR A 91 -7.33 7.73 1.54
CA TYR A 91 -8.12 6.80 2.34
C TYR A 91 -8.95 7.46 3.45
N SER A 92 -8.50 8.61 3.93
CA SER A 92 -9.19 9.38 4.95
C SER A 92 -9.38 10.84 4.56
N SER A 93 -10.43 11.45 5.09
CA SER A 93 -10.69 12.88 5.05
C SER A 93 -11.02 13.33 6.46
N GLY A 94 -10.34 14.37 6.96
CA GLY A 94 -10.56 14.85 8.33
C GLY A 94 -10.26 13.81 9.42
N LEU A 95 -9.31 12.88 9.18
CA LEU A 95 -8.95 11.75 10.05
C LEU A 95 -10.03 10.66 10.17
N GLU A 96 -11.08 10.71 9.34
CA GLU A 96 -12.07 9.63 9.23
C GLU A 96 -11.88 8.84 7.93
N TRP A 97 -12.05 7.52 7.99
CA TRP A 97 -12.02 6.67 6.79
C TRP A 97 -13.13 7.07 5.83
N ASN A 98 -12.81 7.25 4.54
CA ASN A 98 -13.85 7.59 3.57
C ASN A 98 -14.82 6.40 3.41
N ALA A 99 -16.12 6.66 3.62
CA ALA A 99 -17.15 5.63 3.75
C ALA A 99 -17.34 4.78 2.48
N GLU A 100 -17.00 5.32 1.31
CA GLU A 100 -17.02 4.64 0.02
C GLU A 100 -15.99 3.51 -0.09
N ILE A 101 -14.86 3.59 0.62
CA ILE A 101 -13.80 2.57 0.60
C ILE A 101 -14.28 1.30 1.29
N ARG A 102 -15.02 1.43 2.40
CA ARG A 102 -15.54 0.28 3.16
C ARG A 102 -16.51 -0.59 2.36
N LYS A 103 -17.17 -0.04 1.34
CA LYS A 103 -18.14 -0.78 0.49
C LYS A 103 -17.47 -1.72 -0.53
N ILE A 104 -16.18 -1.53 -0.81
CA ILE A 104 -15.43 -2.37 -1.75
C ILE A 104 -14.93 -3.66 -1.07
N SER A 105 -14.74 -3.61 0.26
CA SER A 105 -14.21 -4.72 1.08
C SER A 105 -15.23 -5.84 1.39
N THR A 106 -16.53 -5.64 1.16
CA THR A 106 -17.60 -6.54 1.63
C THR A 106 -18.34 -7.29 0.52
N ARG A 107 -17.78 -7.38 -0.69
CA ARG A 107 -18.28 -8.32 -1.69
C ARG A 107 -17.56 -9.67 -1.51
N GLU A 108 -18.05 -10.44 -0.55
CA GLU A 108 -17.87 -11.90 -0.47
C GLU A 108 -18.56 -12.61 -1.64
#